data_AF-A0A955AZ23-F1
#
_entry.id   AF-A0A955AZ23-F1
#
_cell.length_a   1.000
_cell.length_b   1.000
_cell.length_c   1.000
_cell.angle_alpha   90.00
_cell.angle_beta   90.00
_cell.angle_gamma   90.00
#
_symmetry.space_group_name_H-M   'P 1'
#
loop_
_entity.id
_entity.type
_entity.pdbx_description
1 polymer ?
#
loop_
_entity_poly.entity_id
_entity_poly.type
_entity_poly.pdbx_seq_one_letter_code
_entity_poly.pdbx_strand_id
1 'polypeptide(L)'
;RAAYDYSHYQLRSIDMAESIQQLAPESVFIHVKDAAGDANRVQFLLPGEGTVDYARYLKLVAAAGYEGDVVVEVSGQIHGKPNYDPIAAAKKSYAPLAAAFEKAGVARG
;
A
#
# COMPACT_ATOMS: atom_id res chain seq x y z
N ARG A 1 -13.17 6.91 -11.98
CA ARG A 1 -12.60 5.57 -11.69
C ARG A 1 -11.08 5.65 -11.69
N ALA A 2 -10.45 5.25 -10.60
CA ALA A 2 -9.00 5.38 -10.35
C ALA A 2 -8.36 4.06 -9.89
N ALA A 3 -7.03 4.02 -9.93
CA ALA A 3 -6.21 3.06 -9.19
C ALA A 3 -5.51 3.85 -8.08
N TYR A 4 -5.89 3.62 -6.82
CA TYR A 4 -5.35 4.38 -5.69
C TYR A 4 -4.14 3.67 -5.09
N ASP A 5 -3.07 4.41 -4.82
CA ASP A 5 -1.87 3.93 -4.11
C ASP A 5 -1.30 5.07 -3.25
N TYR A 6 -1.31 4.87 -1.92
CA TYR A 6 -0.88 5.90 -0.97
C TYR A 6 0.63 6.24 -1.06
N SER A 7 1.46 5.32 -1.56
CA SER A 7 2.92 5.53 -1.66
C SER A 7 3.30 6.74 -2.52
N HIS A 8 2.43 7.15 -3.47
CA HIS A 8 2.64 8.34 -4.29
C HIS A 8 2.35 9.66 -3.56
N TYR A 9 1.64 9.60 -2.44
CA TYR A 9 1.19 10.75 -1.64
C TYR A 9 2.01 10.93 -0.37
N GLN A 10 2.48 9.83 0.23
CA GLN A 10 3.18 9.79 1.52
C GLN A 10 4.32 10.82 1.64
N LEU A 11 5.17 10.93 0.61
CA LEU A 11 6.34 11.81 0.61
C LEU A 11 6.03 13.24 0.11
N ARG A 12 4.75 13.54 -0.18
CA ARG A 12 4.29 14.83 -0.72
C ARG A 12 3.43 15.61 0.27
N SER A 13 3.51 15.28 1.56
CA SER A 13 2.73 15.92 2.64
C SER A 13 1.21 15.83 2.45
N ILE A 14 0.73 14.79 1.76
CA ILE A 14 -0.70 14.52 1.60
C ILE A 14 -1.09 13.45 2.63
N ASP A 15 -2.13 13.74 3.43
CA ASP A 15 -2.55 12.87 4.52
C ASP A 15 -3.18 11.57 4.01
N MET A 16 -2.92 10.48 4.75
CA MET A 16 -3.41 9.15 4.43
C MET A 16 -4.93 9.05 4.55
N ALA A 17 -5.50 9.56 5.64
CA ALA A 17 -6.95 9.48 5.86
C ALA A 17 -7.69 10.37 4.87
N GLU A 18 -7.20 11.58 4.63
CA GLU A 18 -7.78 12.50 3.66
C GLU A 18 -7.79 11.89 2.24
N SER A 19 -6.66 11.36 1.78
CA SER A 19 -6.57 10.77 0.43
C SER A 19 -7.42 9.50 0.28
N ILE A 20 -7.48 8.63 1.30
CA ILE A 20 -8.36 7.46 1.31
C ILE A 20 -9.83 7.89 1.23
N GLN A 21 -10.25 8.83 2.07
CA GLN A 21 -11.64 9.29 2.13
C GLN A 21 -12.12 9.84 0.77
N GLN A 22 -11.26 10.54 0.05
CA GLN A 22 -11.60 11.12 -1.25
C GLN A 22 -11.52 10.13 -2.41
N LEU A 23 -10.55 9.20 -2.40
CA LEU A 23 -10.22 8.39 -3.58
C LEU A 23 -10.64 6.93 -3.49
N ALA A 24 -10.77 6.34 -2.30
CA ALA A 24 -11.20 4.94 -2.17
C ALA A 24 -12.60 4.70 -2.77
N PRO A 25 -13.60 5.57 -2.62
CA PRO A 25 -14.92 5.38 -3.25
C PRO A 25 -14.89 5.39 -4.79
N GLU A 26 -13.90 6.05 -5.38
CA GLU A 26 -13.73 6.17 -6.83
C GLU A 26 -12.77 5.11 -7.41
N SER A 27 -12.21 4.26 -6.55
CA SER A 27 -11.17 3.30 -6.92
C SER A 27 -11.77 2.00 -7.46
N VAL A 28 -11.17 1.48 -8.53
CA VAL A 28 -11.50 0.15 -9.08
C VAL A 28 -10.71 -0.94 -8.36
N PHE A 29 -9.46 -0.63 -8.05
CA PHE A 29 -8.60 -1.43 -7.19
C PHE A 29 -7.68 -0.49 -6.40
N ILE A 30 -7.12 -1.00 -5.30
CA ILE A 30 -6.11 -0.30 -4.51
C ILE A 30 -4.78 -1.03 -4.66
N HIS A 31 -3.71 -0.27 -4.87
CA HIS A 31 -2.34 -0.75 -4.76
C HIS A 31 -1.76 -0.43 -3.38
N VAL A 32 -0.97 -1.35 -2.84
CA VAL A 32 -0.14 -1.13 -1.66
C VAL A 32 1.33 -1.34 -1.99
N LYS A 33 2.11 -0.33 -1.65
CA LYS A 33 3.56 -0.22 -1.83
C LYS A 33 4.06 0.71 -0.72
N ASP A 34 5.29 0.53 -0.26
CA ASP A 34 5.90 1.47 0.68
C ASP A 34 6.82 2.45 -0.06
N ALA A 35 7.16 3.56 0.59
CA ALA A 35 8.13 4.51 0.07
C ALA A 35 9.06 5.05 1.16
N ALA A 36 10.25 5.48 0.74
CA ALA A 36 11.24 6.21 1.54
C ALA A 36 11.92 7.30 0.70
N GLY A 37 12.70 8.16 1.35
CA GLY A 37 13.34 9.32 0.72
C GLY A 37 12.51 10.58 0.91
N ASP A 38 12.36 11.37 -0.15
CA ASP A 38 11.64 12.64 -0.15
C ASP A 38 10.83 12.87 -1.43
N ALA A 39 10.10 13.99 -1.50
CA ALA A 39 9.24 14.35 -2.64
C ALA A 39 9.97 14.43 -3.99
N ASN A 40 11.27 14.76 -3.99
CA ASN A 40 12.09 14.91 -5.19
C ASN A 40 12.74 13.58 -5.61
N ARG A 41 13.00 12.69 -4.66
CA ARG A 41 13.63 11.39 -4.91
C ARG A 41 12.97 10.28 -4.10
N VAL A 42 11.90 9.75 -4.67
CA VAL A 42 11.14 8.62 -4.10
C VAL A 42 11.86 7.30 -4.36
N GLN A 43 12.14 6.57 -3.29
CA GLN A 43 12.51 5.16 -3.33
C GLN A 43 11.30 4.30 -2.97
N PHE A 44 10.85 3.47 -3.90
CA PHE A 44 9.76 2.53 -3.63
C PHE A 44 10.28 1.25 -2.97
N LEU A 45 9.47 0.71 -2.06
CA LEU A 45 9.77 -0.42 -1.21
C LEU A 45 8.60 -1.42 -1.21
N LEU A 46 8.85 -2.65 -0.77
CA LEU A 46 7.77 -3.60 -0.53
C LEU A 46 7.01 -3.23 0.74
N PRO A 47 5.70 -3.53 0.83
CA PRO A 47 4.93 -3.35 2.06
C PRO A 47 5.64 -3.90 3.30
N GLY A 48 5.73 -3.09 4.35
CA GLY A 48 6.39 -3.40 5.62
C GLY A 48 7.87 -3.02 5.68
N GLU A 49 8.45 -2.50 4.60
CA GLU A 49 9.82 -1.95 4.59
C GLU A 49 9.85 -0.44 4.80
N GLY A 50 8.71 0.25 4.68
CA GLY A 50 8.58 1.68 4.91
C GLY A 50 7.90 2.01 6.25
N THR A 51 7.18 3.13 6.27
CA THR A 51 6.57 3.69 7.48
C THR A 51 5.04 3.73 7.43
N VAL A 52 4.41 3.17 6.40
CA VAL A 52 2.95 3.11 6.32
C VAL A 52 2.40 2.21 7.43
N ASP A 53 1.52 2.75 8.27
CA ASP A 53 0.75 1.95 9.22
C ASP A 53 -0.40 1.26 8.49
N TYR A 54 -0.13 0.08 7.95
CA TYR A 54 -1.13 -0.68 7.19
C TYR A 54 -2.35 -1.10 8.02
N ALA A 55 -2.24 -1.21 9.35
CA ALA A 55 -3.40 -1.52 10.18
C ALA A 55 -4.35 -0.31 10.26
N ARG A 56 -3.80 0.90 10.40
CA ARG A 56 -4.58 2.13 10.29
C ARG A 56 -5.12 2.32 8.87
N TYR A 57 -4.30 2.07 7.85
CA TYR A 57 -4.68 2.15 6.45
C TYR A 57 -5.93 1.31 6.15
N LEU A 58 -5.91 0.01 6.51
CA LEU A 58 -7.01 -0.91 6.24
C LEU A 58 -8.30 -0.50 6.97
N LYS A 59 -8.21 0.02 8.20
CA LYS A 59 -9.37 0.56 8.91
C LYS A 59 -9.99 1.76 8.18
N LEU A 60 -9.16 2.65 7.65
CA LEU A 60 -9.62 3.82 6.90
C LEU A 60 -10.26 3.41 5.57
N VAL A 61 -9.65 2.47 4.85
CA VAL A 61 -10.20 1.93 3.60
C VAL A 61 -11.57 1.28 3.83
N ALA A 62 -11.68 0.43 4.86
CA ALA A 62 -12.94 -0.19 5.23
C ALA A 62 -13.99 0.84 5.67
N ALA A 63 -13.59 1.84 6.46
CA ALA A 63 -14.49 2.94 6.89
C ALA A 63 -14.95 3.82 5.72
N ALA A 64 -14.18 3.90 4.64
CA ALA A 64 -14.56 4.57 3.40
C ALA A 64 -15.51 3.73 2.51
N GLY A 65 -15.88 2.52 2.96
CA GLY A 65 -16.82 1.64 2.25
C GLY A 65 -16.20 0.92 1.04
N TYR A 66 -14.88 0.85 0.96
CA TYR A 66 -14.21 0.12 -0.11
C TYR A 66 -14.11 -1.37 0.20
N GLU A 67 -14.68 -2.19 -0.68
CA GLU A 67 -14.74 -3.65 -0.56
C GLU A 67 -14.01 -4.38 -1.70
N GLY A 68 -13.30 -3.65 -2.56
CA GLY A 68 -12.58 -4.22 -3.70
C GLY A 68 -11.19 -4.77 -3.36
N ASP A 69 -10.47 -5.17 -4.40
CA ASP A 69 -9.14 -5.77 -4.25
C ASP A 69 -8.09 -4.78 -3.73
N VAL A 70 -7.22 -5.26 -2.83
CA VAL A 70 -6.01 -4.58 -2.37
C VAL A 70 -4.81 -5.40 -2.84
N VAL A 71 -4.04 -4.85 -3.76
CA VAL A 71 -3.02 -5.57 -4.52
C VAL A 71 -1.64 -5.01 -4.23
N VAL A 72 -0.66 -5.88 -3.96
CA VAL A 72 0.74 -5.46 -3.79
C VAL A 72 1.31 -5.00 -5.12
N GLU A 73 1.87 -3.80 -5.17
CA GLU A 73 2.65 -3.34 -6.31
C GLU A 73 4.15 -3.54 -6.05
N VAL A 74 4.79 -4.40 -6.85
CA VAL A 74 6.25 -4.45 -6.92
C VAL A 74 6.69 -3.51 -8.04
N SER A 75 7.28 -2.37 -7.70
CA SER A 75 7.68 -1.37 -8.71
C SER A 75 8.88 -1.82 -9.56
N GLY A 76 9.09 -1.15 -10.70
CA GLY A 76 10.28 -1.29 -11.54
C GLY A 76 11.60 -1.06 -10.82
N GLN A 77 11.61 -0.24 -9.77
CA GLN A 77 12.81 -0.05 -8.93
C GLN A 77 13.20 -1.33 -8.18
N ILE A 78 12.26 -2.26 -7.96
CA ILE A 78 12.46 -3.50 -7.23
C ILE A 78 12.60 -4.67 -8.21
N HIS A 79 11.63 -4.89 -9.10
CA HIS A 79 11.67 -6.04 -10.02
C HIS A 79 12.73 -5.90 -11.13
N GLY A 80 13.29 -4.70 -11.33
CA GLY A 80 14.41 -4.47 -12.24
C GLY A 80 15.78 -4.77 -11.63
N LYS A 81 15.87 -5.10 -10.33
CA LYS A 81 17.15 -5.40 -9.67
C LYS A 81 17.71 -6.76 -10.12
N PRO A 82 19.04 -6.90 -10.25
CA PRO A 82 19.67 -8.21 -10.43
C PRO A 82 19.24 -9.17 -9.31
N ASN A 83 19.01 -10.43 -9.66
CA ASN A 83 18.60 -11.50 -8.73
C ASN A 83 17.25 -11.24 -8.02
N TYR A 84 16.34 -10.47 -8.63
CA TYR A 84 14.98 -10.35 -8.14
C TYR A 84 14.29 -11.72 -8.09
N ASP A 85 13.74 -12.06 -6.92
CA ASP A 85 12.92 -13.26 -6.70
C ASP A 85 11.47 -12.83 -6.42
N PRO A 86 10.53 -13.11 -7.35
CA PRO A 86 9.14 -12.72 -7.18
C PRO A 86 8.44 -13.44 -6.02
N ILE A 87 8.83 -14.67 -5.70
CA ILE A 87 8.24 -15.44 -4.60
C ILE A 87 8.72 -14.89 -3.26
N ALA A 88 10.00 -14.56 -3.16
CA ALA A 88 10.53 -13.90 -1.97
C ALA A 88 9.86 -12.54 -1.74
N ALA A 89 9.66 -11.75 -2.80
CA ALA A 89 8.97 -10.46 -2.72
C ALA A 89 7.51 -10.60 -2.28
N ALA A 90 6.78 -11.56 -2.85
CA ALA A 90 5.40 -11.86 -2.46
C ALA A 90 5.30 -12.26 -0.98
N LYS A 91 6.16 -13.17 -0.51
CA LYS A 91 6.19 -13.59 0.90
C LYS A 91 6.51 -12.44 1.84
N LYS A 92 7.50 -11.61 1.47
CA LYS A 92 7.93 -10.46 2.26
C LYS A 92 6.83 -9.40 2.39
N SER A 93 6.04 -9.21 1.34
CA SER A 93 4.91 -8.27 1.33
C SER A 93 3.69 -8.83 2.08
N TYR A 94 3.43 -10.14 1.93
CA TYR A 94 2.27 -10.79 2.54
C TYR A 94 2.33 -10.79 4.07
N ALA A 95 3.49 -11.10 4.67
CA ALA A 95 3.62 -11.19 6.12
C ALA A 95 3.17 -9.94 6.90
N PRO A 96 3.67 -8.71 6.60
CA PRO A 96 3.25 -7.50 7.30
C PRO A 96 1.80 -7.10 6.99
N LEU A 97 1.34 -7.27 5.74
CA LEU A 97 -0.05 -7.00 5.38
C LEU A 97 -1.01 -7.94 6.11
N ALA A 98 -0.65 -9.23 6.19
CA ALA A 98 -1.44 -10.20 6.92
C ALA A 98 -1.58 -9.80 8.40
N ALA A 99 -0.47 -9.51 9.06
CA ALA A 99 -0.49 -9.02 10.44
C ALA A 99 -1.32 -7.72 10.59
N ALA A 100 -1.28 -6.83 9.59
CA ALA A 100 -2.06 -5.61 9.59
C ALA A 100 -3.58 -5.86 9.49
N PHE A 101 -4.03 -6.80 8.67
CA PHE A 101 -5.45 -7.21 8.61
C PHE A 101 -5.95 -7.74 9.95
N GLU A 102 -5.18 -8.63 10.60
CA GLU A 102 -5.53 -9.15 11.93
C GLU A 102 -5.64 -8.01 12.96
N LYS A 103 -4.63 -7.13 12.99
CA LYS A 103 -4.60 -5.97 13.89
C LYS A 103 -5.71 -4.97 13.59
N ALA A 104 -6.12 -4.87 12.33
CA ALA A 104 -7.20 -3.98 11.89
C ALA A 104 -8.59 -4.52 12.28
N GLY A 105 -8.72 -5.83 12.48
CA GLY A 105 -10.03 -6.48 12.63
C GLY A 105 -10.86 -6.42 11.35
N VAL A 106 -10.20 -6.29 10.19
CA VAL A 106 -10.84 -6.24 8.86
C VAL A 106 -10.73 -7.64 8.26
N ALA A 107 -11.85 -8.17 7.78
CA ALA A 107 -11.88 -9.48 7.14
C ALA A 107 -11.09 -9.46 5.82
N ARG A 108 -10.45 -10.60 5.51
CA ARG A 108 -9.94 -10.89 4.16
C ARG A 108 -10.93 -11.82 3.48
N GLY A 109 -11.38 -11.50 2.27
CA GLY A 109 -12.29 -12.37 1.52
C GLY A 109 -12.87 -11.67 0.32
#